data_AF-A0A8S0HBR1-F1
#
_entry.id   AF-A0A8S0HBR1-F1
#
_cell.length_a   1.000
_cell.length_b   1.000
_cell.length_c   1.000
_cell.angle_alpha   90.00
_cell.angle_beta   90.00
_cell.angle_gamma   90.00
#
_symmetry.space_group_name_H-M   'P 1'
#
loop_
_entity.id
_entity.type
_entity.pdbx_description
1 polymer ?
#
loop_
_entity_poly.entity_id
_entity_poly.type
_entity_poly.pdbx_seq_one_letter_code
_entity_poly.pdbx_strand_id
1 'polypeptide(L)'
;MKRTYVIVLLVIAAIGLLGLAIAEHPGYVLIAYSNFRYESSLWATLALVALVWLVVWGIKLLIELVMVSGGVVNPWSRRNRSRRVQIAIEQGQMDLAEGRWASAQKHLQRAAEAERQPLLYYLGAARAANEQGHYEECDRLLERALTRQPQAELAVALSHAQLQTDRGDTEGALSTLQAMHERHPHSVQVLRQLQRLHQQRGDWSALIRLLPELRKDKALPASELQELERRAWGENLSLAARREEDEVAGLQSLNRAWQQLTSAQRQEPQLVLAYAEQLRQLGAGPRRKRPCARQSSASTKATWHGSMGWCVAAIRRASCRPPSTG
;
A
#
# COMPACT_ATOMS: atom_id res chain seq x y z
N MET A 1 -27.09 -55.48 7.61
CA MET A 1 -27.81 -56.26 8.63
C MET A 1 -28.07 -57.71 8.18
N LYS A 2 -28.93 -58.02 7.18
CA LYS A 2 -29.25 -59.43 6.84
C LYS A 2 -28.10 -60.22 6.19
N ARG A 3 -27.29 -59.58 5.32
CA ARG A 3 -26.16 -60.23 4.63
C ARG A 3 -25.01 -60.58 5.57
N THR A 4 -24.79 -59.78 6.62
CA THR A 4 -23.74 -60.02 7.61
C THR A 4 -24.04 -61.25 8.48
N TYR A 5 -25.31 -61.49 8.85
CA TYR A 5 -25.69 -62.71 9.59
C TYR A 5 -25.56 -63.99 8.74
N VAL A 6 -25.91 -63.94 7.46
CA VAL A 6 -25.75 -65.08 6.54
C VAL A 6 -24.27 -65.41 6.33
N ILE A 7 -23.41 -64.38 6.20
CA ILE A 7 -21.96 -64.56 6.09
C ILE A 7 -21.40 -65.16 7.38
N VAL A 8 -21.81 -64.67 8.56
CA VAL A 8 -21.36 -65.22 9.85
C VAL A 8 -21.80 -66.68 10.03
N LEU A 9 -23.04 -67.03 9.69
CA LEU A 9 -23.53 -68.41 9.76
C LEU A 9 -22.77 -69.35 8.81
N LEU A 10 -22.49 -68.89 7.57
CA LEU A 10 -21.69 -69.65 6.61
C LEU A 10 -20.25 -69.84 7.08
N VAL A 11 -19.65 -68.83 7.71
CA VAL A 11 -18.30 -68.92 8.27
C VAL A 11 -18.25 -69.91 9.44
N ILE A 12 -19.24 -69.88 10.34
CA ILE A 12 -19.33 -70.84 11.45
C ILE A 12 -19.52 -72.27 10.94
N ALA A 13 -20.39 -72.46 9.93
CA ALA A 13 -20.60 -73.77 9.30
C ALA A 13 -19.33 -74.26 8.58
N ALA A 14 -18.61 -73.38 7.88
CA ALA A 14 -17.36 -73.70 7.21
C ALA A 14 -16.25 -74.06 8.21
N ILE A 15 -16.15 -73.34 9.34
CA ILE A 15 -15.20 -73.65 10.43
C ILE A 15 -15.54 -75.01 11.07
N GLY A 16 -16.83 -75.29 11.30
CA GLY A 16 -17.28 -76.59 11.84
C GLY A 16 -16.99 -77.75 10.90
N LEU A 17 -17.20 -77.57 9.59
CA LEU A 17 -16.92 -78.59 8.57
C LEU A 17 -15.41 -78.83 8.41
N LEU A 18 -14.60 -77.76 8.43
CA LEU A 18 -13.14 -77.88 8.50
C LEU A 18 -12.72 -78.65 9.77
N GLY A 19 -13.32 -78.33 10.92
CA GLY A 19 -13.10 -79.01 12.20
C GLY A 19 -13.29 -80.52 12.16
N LEU A 20 -14.28 -80.99 11.41
CA LEU A 20 -14.55 -82.42 11.22
C LEU A 20 -13.56 -83.07 10.23
N ALA A 21 -13.21 -82.40 9.13
CA ALA A 21 -12.22 -82.88 8.18
C ALA A 21 -10.79 -82.94 8.77
N ILE A 22 -10.49 -82.09 9.76
CA ILE A 22 -9.25 -82.10 10.55
C ILE A 22 -9.07 -83.41 11.33
N ALA A 23 -10.16 -84.06 11.75
CA ALA A 23 -10.11 -85.24 12.62
C ALA A 23 -9.80 -86.55 11.87
N GLU A 24 -10.10 -86.64 10.57
CA GLU A 24 -9.94 -87.89 9.79
C GLU A 24 -8.52 -88.10 9.23
N HIS A 25 -7.74 -87.02 9.04
CA HIS A 25 -6.38 -87.10 8.52
C HIS A 25 -5.40 -86.22 9.32
N PRO A 26 -4.74 -86.76 10.36
CA PRO A 26 -3.65 -86.08 11.04
C PRO A 26 -2.40 -86.11 10.16
N GLY A 27 -2.39 -85.29 9.10
CA GLY A 27 -1.15 -84.99 8.38
C GLY A 27 -0.13 -84.47 9.38
N TYR A 28 1.09 -85.00 9.35
CA TYR A 28 2.18 -84.52 10.19
C TYR A 28 3.17 -83.74 9.34
N VAL A 29 3.75 -82.69 9.92
CA VAL A 29 4.81 -81.89 9.29
C VAL A 29 6.06 -82.08 10.15
N LEU A 30 7.09 -82.65 9.53
CA LEU A 30 8.40 -82.83 10.15
C LEU A 30 9.38 -81.88 9.47
N ILE A 31 9.85 -80.89 10.23
CA ILE A 31 10.91 -79.98 9.79
C ILE A 31 12.19 -80.42 10.51
N ALA A 32 13.10 -81.03 9.75
CA ALA A 32 14.41 -81.44 10.25
C ALA A 32 15.49 -80.53 9.66
N TYR A 33 16.21 -79.81 10.52
CA TYR A 33 17.36 -79.00 10.15
C TYR A 33 18.54 -79.30 11.07
N SER A 34 19.52 -80.05 10.55
CA SER A 34 20.73 -80.53 11.25
C SER A 34 20.46 -81.21 12.60
N ASN A 35 20.41 -80.46 13.71
CA ASN A 35 20.15 -80.98 15.06
C ASN A 35 18.76 -80.59 15.62
N PHE A 36 17.95 -79.83 14.87
CA PHE A 36 16.61 -79.41 15.30
C PHE A 36 15.55 -80.22 14.56
N ARG A 37 14.75 -80.97 15.31
CA ARG A 37 13.61 -81.74 14.80
C ARG A 37 12.34 -81.18 15.44
N TYR A 38 11.50 -80.55 14.64
CA TYR A 38 10.21 -80.07 15.08
C TYR A 38 9.12 -80.94 14.47
N GLU A 39 8.46 -81.72 15.33
CA GLU A 39 7.34 -82.58 14.98
C GLU A 39 6.05 -81.91 15.45
N SER A 40 5.18 -81.57 14.50
CA SER A 40 3.88 -80.99 14.82
C SER A 40 2.82 -81.42 13.82
N SER A 41 1.56 -81.33 14.23
CA SER A 41 0.45 -81.59 13.32
C SER A 41 0.41 -80.51 12.23
N LEU A 42 0.04 -80.90 11.01
CA LEU A 42 -0.16 -79.97 9.88
C LEU A 42 -1.02 -78.76 10.31
N TRP A 43 -2.06 -79.03 11.09
CA TRP A 43 -2.97 -78.02 11.61
C TRP A 43 -2.33 -77.07 12.63
N ALA A 44 -1.47 -77.57 13.52
CA ALA A 44 -0.71 -76.72 14.43
C ALA A 44 0.25 -75.80 13.66
N THR A 45 0.90 -76.29 12.60
CA THR A 45 1.77 -75.43 11.76
C THR A 45 0.98 -74.38 11.00
N LEU A 46 -0.17 -74.72 10.41
CA LEU A 46 -1.04 -73.77 9.71
C LEU A 46 -1.60 -72.70 10.65
N ALA A 47 -2.01 -73.09 11.87
CA ALA A 47 -2.47 -72.16 12.88
C ALA A 47 -1.36 -71.18 13.30
N LEU A 48 -0.13 -71.67 13.48
CA LEU A 48 1.03 -70.83 13.80
C LEU A 48 1.34 -69.84 12.67
N VAL A 49 1.32 -70.29 11.41
CA VAL A 49 1.55 -69.42 10.23
C VAL A 49 0.45 -68.35 10.14
N ALA A 50 -0.82 -68.73 10.33
CA ALA A 50 -1.93 -67.78 10.33
C ALA A 50 -1.81 -66.75 11.46
N LEU A 51 -1.40 -67.17 12.66
CA LEU A 51 -1.15 -66.28 13.79
C LEU A 51 -0.03 -65.29 13.48
N VAL A 52 1.11 -65.76 12.95
CA VAL A 52 2.23 -64.91 12.55
C VAL A 52 1.79 -63.91 11.47
N TRP A 53 1.03 -64.35 10.47
CA TRP A 53 0.49 -63.48 9.42
C TRP A 53 -0.42 -62.39 9.99
N LEU A 54 -1.31 -62.74 10.93
CA LEU A 54 -2.22 -61.81 11.60
C LEU A 54 -1.44 -60.80 12.45
N VAL A 55 -0.41 -61.25 13.19
CA VAL A 55 0.48 -60.37 13.95
C VAL A 55 1.22 -59.39 13.04
N VAL A 56 1.81 -59.86 11.93
CA VAL A 56 2.49 -58.99 10.96
C VAL A 56 1.52 -57.99 10.34
N TRP A 57 0.30 -58.43 9.99
CA TRP A 57 -0.73 -57.53 9.47
C TRP A 57 -1.17 -56.50 10.51
N GLY A 58 -1.37 -56.92 11.76
CA GLY A 58 -1.69 -56.03 12.88
C GLY A 58 -0.60 -55.00 13.15
N ILE A 59 0.67 -55.40 13.13
CA ILE A 59 1.82 -54.50 13.26
C ILE A 59 1.85 -53.50 12.08
N LYS A 60 1.64 -53.95 10.84
CA LYS A 60 1.59 -53.07 9.67
C LYS A 60 0.47 -52.03 9.81
N LEU A 61 -0.70 -52.46 10.25
CA LEU A 61 -1.88 -51.60 10.43
C LEU A 61 -1.68 -50.62 11.59
N LEU A 62 -1.02 -51.04 12.68
CA LEU A 62 -0.62 -50.18 13.78
C LEU A 62 0.39 -49.12 13.33
N ILE A 63 1.40 -49.51 12.54
CA ILE A 63 2.38 -48.58 11.96
C ILE A 63 1.70 -47.58 11.02
N GLU A 64 0.81 -48.03 10.14
CA GLU A 64 0.04 -47.16 9.25
C GLU A 64 -0.86 -46.19 10.04
N LEU A 65 -1.55 -46.65 11.10
CA LEU A 65 -2.41 -45.80 11.93
C LEU A 65 -1.59 -44.72 12.68
N VAL A 66 -0.45 -45.11 13.25
CA VAL A 66 0.46 -44.20 13.96
C VAL A 66 1.11 -43.21 12.99
N MET A 67 1.53 -43.65 11.79
CA MET A 67 2.11 -42.75 10.78
C MET A 67 1.07 -41.85 10.10
N VAL A 68 -0.17 -42.31 9.89
CA VAL A 68 -1.27 -41.48 9.38
C VAL A 68 -1.67 -40.41 10.39
N SER A 69 -1.65 -40.72 11.70
CA SER A 69 -1.80 -39.72 12.76
C SER A 69 -0.61 -38.74 12.81
N GLY A 70 0.59 -39.20 12.44
CA GLY A 70 1.75 -38.34 12.16
C GLY A 70 1.58 -37.42 10.94
N GLY A 71 0.63 -37.70 10.03
CA GLY A 71 0.32 -36.85 8.88
C GLY A 71 -0.29 -35.49 9.25
N VAL A 72 -0.89 -35.37 10.44
CA VAL A 72 -1.38 -34.10 11.00
C VAL A 72 -0.23 -33.26 11.59
N VAL A 73 0.85 -33.94 12.02
CA VAL A 73 2.05 -33.36 12.63
C VAL A 73 3.27 -33.54 11.72
N ASN A 74 3.09 -33.63 10.39
CA ASN A 74 4.22 -33.44 9.50
C ASN A 74 4.48 -31.93 9.42
N PRO A 75 5.53 -31.37 10.06
CA PRO A 75 5.83 -29.94 9.97
C PRO A 75 6.11 -29.49 8.53
N TRP A 76 6.34 -30.44 7.62
CA TRP A 76 6.55 -30.29 6.19
C TRP A 76 5.31 -30.57 5.32
N SER A 77 4.15 -30.88 5.92
CA SER A 77 2.90 -30.95 5.15
C SER A 77 2.62 -29.60 4.52
N ARG A 78 2.47 -29.56 3.19
CA ARG A 78 2.15 -28.33 2.44
C ARG A 78 0.96 -27.57 3.03
N ARG A 79 -0.01 -28.28 3.63
CA ARG A 79 -1.17 -27.70 4.34
C ARG A 79 -0.76 -26.93 5.60
N ASN A 80 0.16 -27.47 6.40
CA ASN A 80 0.67 -26.79 7.61
C ASN A 80 1.50 -25.56 7.25
N ARG A 81 2.24 -25.58 6.14
CA ARG A 81 2.96 -24.39 5.65
C ARG A 81 2.00 -23.25 5.28
N SER A 82 0.98 -23.53 4.47
CA SER A 82 -0.02 -22.52 4.08
C SER A 82 -0.75 -21.96 5.30
N ARG A 83 -1.14 -22.80 6.26
CA ARG A 83 -1.76 -22.34 7.51
C ARG A 83 -0.86 -21.41 8.32
N ARG A 84 0.43 -21.71 8.43
CA ARG A 84 1.40 -20.83 9.15
C ARG A 84 1.57 -19.48 8.45
N VAL A 85 1.60 -19.47 7.12
CA VAL A 85 1.68 -18.22 6.33
C VAL A 85 0.42 -17.39 6.53
N GLN A 86 -0.76 -18.02 6.48
CA GLN A 86 -2.03 -17.34 6.72
C GLN A 86 -2.09 -16.71 8.12
N ILE A 87 -1.68 -17.44 9.16
CA ILE A 87 -1.60 -16.92 10.52
C ILE A 87 -0.62 -15.73 10.60
N ALA A 88 0.54 -15.82 9.93
CA ALA A 88 1.49 -14.71 9.87
C ALA A 88 0.92 -13.49 9.12
N ILE A 89 0.11 -13.69 8.08
CA ILE A 89 -0.58 -12.59 7.38
C ILE A 89 -1.56 -11.90 8.33
N GLU A 90 -2.44 -12.66 8.98
CA GLU A 90 -3.46 -12.14 9.88
C GLU A 90 -2.83 -11.40 11.06
N GLN A 91 -1.85 -12.01 11.72
CA GLN A 91 -1.10 -11.39 12.82
C GLN A 91 -0.34 -10.16 12.35
N GLY A 92 0.33 -10.22 11.19
CA GLY A 92 1.08 -9.09 10.66
C GLY A 92 0.19 -7.90 10.31
N GLN A 93 -1.02 -8.14 9.80
CA GLN A 93 -2.00 -7.09 9.53
C GLN A 93 -2.56 -6.48 10.81
N MET A 94 -2.88 -7.31 11.81
CA MET A 94 -3.32 -6.83 13.13
C MET A 94 -2.21 -6.01 13.81
N ASP A 95 -0.98 -6.53 13.86
CA ASP A 95 0.18 -5.84 14.43
C ASP A 95 0.42 -4.49 13.73
N LEU A 96 0.27 -4.43 12.40
CA LEU A 96 0.41 -3.18 11.64
C LEU A 96 -0.67 -2.17 12.01
N ALA A 97 -1.92 -2.61 12.20
CA ALA A 97 -3.03 -1.77 12.60
C ALA A 97 -2.92 -1.30 14.07
N GLU A 98 -2.36 -2.14 14.95
CA GLU A 98 -2.10 -1.83 16.35
C GLU A 98 -0.83 -0.99 16.58
N GLY A 99 -0.04 -0.73 15.54
CA GLY A 99 1.23 0.00 15.64
C GLY A 99 2.38 -0.81 16.24
N ARG A 100 2.26 -2.15 16.28
CA ARG A 100 3.31 -3.08 16.74
C ARG A 100 4.32 -3.34 15.61
N TRP A 101 5.08 -2.30 15.27
CA TRP A 101 5.91 -2.27 14.05
C TRP A 101 6.90 -3.42 13.92
N ALA A 102 7.64 -3.76 14.98
CA ALA A 102 8.65 -4.83 14.92
C ALA A 102 8.03 -6.21 14.62
N SER A 103 6.90 -6.53 15.26
CA SER A 103 6.18 -7.79 15.01
C SER A 103 5.53 -7.78 13.63
N ALA A 104 4.90 -6.66 13.24
CA ALA A 104 4.29 -6.48 11.93
C ALA A 104 5.29 -6.72 10.80
N GLN A 105 6.46 -6.08 10.87
CA GLN A 105 7.53 -6.24 9.88
C GLN A 105 7.93 -7.72 9.73
N LYS A 106 8.17 -8.40 10.85
CA LYS A 106 8.60 -9.81 10.87
C LYS A 106 7.54 -10.74 10.30
N HIS A 107 6.28 -10.56 10.67
CA HIS A 107 5.17 -11.38 10.21
C HIS A 107 4.86 -11.15 8.72
N LEU A 108 4.82 -9.89 8.28
CA LEU A 108 4.55 -9.53 6.90
C LEU A 108 5.72 -9.88 5.96
N GLN A 109 6.98 -9.74 6.38
CA GLN A 109 8.11 -10.18 5.57
C GLN A 109 8.09 -11.70 5.33
N ARG A 110 7.80 -12.49 6.37
CA ARG A 110 7.64 -13.96 6.22
C ARG A 110 6.50 -14.31 5.27
N ALA A 111 5.40 -13.57 5.33
CA ALA A 111 4.29 -13.73 4.41
C ALA A 111 4.71 -13.39 2.96
N ALA A 112 5.43 -12.29 2.77
CA ALA A 112 5.92 -11.83 1.47
C ALA A 112 6.86 -12.85 0.80
N GLU A 113 7.69 -13.54 1.57
CA GLU A 113 8.61 -14.56 1.05
C GLU A 113 7.88 -15.86 0.63
N ALA A 114 6.76 -16.17 1.26
CA ALA A 114 6.02 -17.41 1.03
C ALA A 114 4.91 -17.28 -0.03
N GLU A 115 4.33 -16.09 -0.18
CA GLU A 115 3.20 -15.84 -1.07
C GLU A 115 3.60 -15.58 -2.53
N ARG A 116 2.68 -15.91 -3.44
CA ARG A 116 2.87 -15.68 -4.88
C ARG A 116 2.72 -14.22 -5.27
N GLN A 117 1.86 -13.48 -4.58
CA GLN A 117 1.62 -12.06 -4.79
C GLN A 117 2.07 -11.27 -3.55
N PRO A 118 3.36 -10.92 -3.47
CA PRO A 118 3.95 -10.46 -2.22
C PRO A 118 3.83 -8.96 -1.99
N LEU A 119 3.33 -8.20 -2.98
CA LEU A 119 3.37 -6.73 -2.99
C LEU A 119 2.82 -6.11 -1.70
N LEU A 120 1.59 -6.44 -1.32
CA LEU A 120 0.94 -5.84 -0.14
C LEU A 120 1.73 -6.11 1.15
N TYR A 121 2.30 -7.30 1.27
CA TYR A 121 3.07 -7.70 2.45
C TYR A 121 4.42 -7.00 2.51
N TYR A 122 5.11 -6.82 1.38
CA TYR A 122 6.33 -6.01 1.33
C TYR A 122 6.04 -4.54 1.63
N LEU A 123 4.97 -3.96 1.08
CA LEU A 123 4.60 -2.57 1.37
C LEU A 123 4.27 -2.37 2.86
N GLY A 124 3.54 -3.31 3.47
CA GLY A 124 3.24 -3.26 4.91
C GLY A 124 4.49 -3.45 5.77
N ALA A 125 5.40 -4.36 5.39
CA ALA A 125 6.67 -4.55 6.09
C ALA A 125 7.58 -3.32 5.96
N ALA A 126 7.64 -2.70 4.77
CA ALA A 126 8.41 -1.48 4.53
C ALA A 126 7.87 -0.31 5.35
N ARG A 127 6.54 -0.14 5.40
CA ARG A 127 5.90 0.84 6.28
C ARG A 127 6.28 0.61 7.74
N ALA A 128 6.17 -0.63 8.23
CA ALA A 128 6.56 -0.95 9.60
C ALA A 128 8.05 -0.65 9.87
N ALA A 129 8.94 -0.89 8.90
CA ALA A 129 10.35 -0.52 9.02
C ALA A 129 10.57 1.00 9.07
N ASN A 130 9.82 1.77 8.26
CA ASN A 130 9.87 3.23 8.26
C ASN A 130 9.45 3.83 9.62
N GLU A 131 8.37 3.31 10.21
CA GLU A 131 7.88 3.74 11.54
C GLU A 131 8.86 3.39 12.68
N GLN A 132 9.73 2.40 12.48
CA GLN A 132 10.81 2.08 13.41
C GLN A 132 12.07 2.95 13.20
N GLY A 133 12.10 3.80 12.16
CA GLY A 133 13.29 4.56 11.77
C GLY A 133 14.32 3.75 10.99
N HIS A 134 14.00 2.52 10.58
CA HIS A 134 14.89 1.66 9.79
C HIS A 134 14.72 1.95 8.29
N TYR A 135 15.14 3.14 7.85
CA TYR A 135 14.94 3.61 6.48
C TYR A 135 15.65 2.77 5.42
N GLU A 136 16.87 2.32 5.68
CA GLU A 136 17.59 1.43 4.75
C GLU A 136 16.85 0.10 4.53
N GLU A 137 16.27 -0.46 5.59
CA GLU A 137 15.54 -1.73 5.50
C GLU A 137 14.20 -1.53 4.79
N CYS A 138 13.54 -0.39 5.01
CA CYS A 138 12.36 0.02 4.24
C CYS A 138 12.69 0.02 2.73
N ASP A 139 13.74 0.70 2.32
CA ASP A 139 14.10 0.83 0.90
C ASP A 139 14.48 -0.54 0.29
N ARG A 140 15.20 -1.39 1.03
CA ARG A 140 15.49 -2.78 0.63
C ARG A 140 14.22 -3.62 0.45
N LEU A 141 13.23 -3.48 1.34
CA LEU A 141 11.96 -4.20 1.24
C LEU A 141 11.16 -3.76 0.00
N LEU A 142 11.17 -2.46 -0.32
CA LEU A 142 10.54 -1.93 -1.53
C LEU A 142 11.25 -2.41 -2.81
N GLU A 143 12.58 -2.44 -2.81
CA GLU A 143 13.36 -2.98 -3.92
C GLU A 143 13.10 -4.49 -4.14
N ARG A 144 12.99 -5.26 -3.06
CA ARG A 144 12.56 -6.67 -3.12
C ARG A 144 11.15 -6.81 -3.69
N ALA A 145 10.24 -5.90 -3.36
CA ALA A 145 8.90 -5.88 -3.93
C ALA A 145 8.94 -5.68 -5.46
N LEU A 146 9.76 -4.74 -5.94
CA LEU A 146 9.96 -4.51 -7.38
C LEU A 146 10.60 -5.69 -8.08
N THR A 147 11.62 -6.29 -7.47
CA THR A 147 12.31 -7.47 -8.02
C THR A 147 11.35 -8.65 -8.20
N ARG A 148 10.42 -8.84 -7.26
CA ARG A 148 9.43 -9.91 -7.30
C ARG A 148 8.25 -9.58 -8.21
N GLN A 149 7.86 -8.32 -8.31
CA GLN A 149 6.72 -7.87 -9.10
C GLN A 149 7.02 -6.54 -9.82
N PRO A 150 7.77 -6.57 -10.95
CA PRO A 150 8.16 -5.35 -11.66
C PRO A 150 6.97 -4.54 -12.18
N GLN A 151 5.88 -5.21 -12.53
CA GLN A 151 4.62 -4.59 -12.97
C GLN A 151 3.96 -3.69 -11.91
N ALA A 152 4.37 -3.77 -10.65
CA ALA A 152 3.83 -2.96 -9.55
C ALA A 152 4.63 -1.68 -9.29
N GLU A 153 5.51 -1.28 -10.21
CA GLU A 153 6.38 -0.11 -10.09
C GLU A 153 5.69 1.14 -9.57
N LEU A 154 4.59 1.54 -10.20
CA LEU A 154 3.81 2.71 -9.80
C LEU A 154 3.31 2.62 -8.35
N ALA A 155 2.82 1.45 -7.92
CA ALA A 155 2.30 1.27 -6.57
C ALA A 155 3.40 1.33 -5.50
N VAL A 156 4.57 0.74 -5.80
CA VAL A 156 5.75 0.82 -4.94
C VAL A 156 6.26 2.24 -4.85
N ALA A 157 6.38 2.95 -5.97
CA ALA A 157 6.87 4.33 -6.00
C ALA A 157 5.93 5.31 -5.27
N LEU A 158 4.60 5.16 -5.41
CA LEU A 158 3.62 5.97 -4.67
C LEU A 158 3.72 5.74 -3.15
N SER A 159 3.94 4.48 -2.75
CA SER A 159 4.13 4.12 -1.35
C SER A 159 5.48 4.63 -0.82
N HIS A 160 6.54 4.52 -1.62
CA HIS A 160 7.87 5.05 -1.30
C HIS A 160 7.83 6.57 -1.10
N ALA A 161 7.23 7.31 -2.02
CA ALA A 161 7.08 8.76 -1.92
C ALA A 161 6.25 9.17 -0.70
N GLN A 162 5.21 8.40 -0.35
CA GLN A 162 4.44 8.65 0.87
C GLN A 162 5.31 8.46 2.12
N LEU A 163 6.04 7.35 2.22
CA LEU A 163 6.91 7.07 3.37
C LEU A 163 8.05 8.11 3.50
N GLN A 164 8.60 8.56 2.36
CA GLN A 164 9.57 9.66 2.30
C GLN A 164 8.96 10.97 2.82
N THR A 165 7.74 11.28 2.42
CA THR A 165 7.02 12.47 2.93
C THR A 165 6.76 12.36 4.43
N ASP A 166 6.34 11.18 4.91
CA ASP A 166 6.02 10.92 6.31
C ASP A 166 7.25 11.08 7.23
N ARG A 167 8.45 10.72 6.73
CA ARG A 167 9.73 10.93 7.45
C ARG A 167 10.36 12.32 7.24
N GLY A 168 9.70 13.21 6.48
CA GLY A 168 10.19 14.57 6.21
C GLY A 168 11.16 14.71 5.03
N ASP A 169 11.44 13.62 4.30
CA ASP A 169 12.27 13.59 3.09
C ASP A 169 11.46 14.07 1.86
N THR A 170 11.13 15.36 1.87
CA THR A 170 10.30 15.98 0.83
C THR A 170 11.02 16.12 -0.53
N GLU A 171 12.34 16.22 -0.53
CA GLU A 171 13.17 16.22 -1.75
C GLU A 171 13.15 14.84 -2.41
N GLY A 172 13.40 13.77 -1.63
CA GLY A 172 13.33 12.40 -2.11
C GLY A 172 11.95 12.05 -2.65
N ALA A 173 10.88 12.41 -1.94
CA ALA A 173 9.50 12.22 -2.39
C ALA A 173 9.21 12.92 -3.72
N LEU A 174 9.68 14.16 -3.89
CA LEU A 174 9.49 14.94 -5.11
C LEU A 174 10.19 14.30 -6.29
N SER A 175 11.44 13.87 -6.13
CA SER A 175 12.19 13.17 -7.18
C SER A 175 11.51 11.88 -7.64
N THR A 176 11.02 11.07 -6.68
CA THR A 176 10.30 9.82 -6.95
C THR A 176 9.01 10.09 -7.72
N LEU A 177 8.22 11.08 -7.29
CA LEU A 177 6.95 11.42 -7.92
C LEU A 177 7.11 12.05 -9.30
N GLN A 178 8.14 12.88 -9.51
CA GLN A 178 8.43 13.45 -10.83
C GLN A 178 8.81 12.37 -11.83
N ALA A 179 9.68 11.43 -11.46
CA ALA A 179 10.02 10.30 -12.30
C ALA A 179 8.78 9.45 -12.66
N MET A 180 7.86 9.25 -11.72
CA MET A 180 6.60 8.55 -11.98
C MET A 180 5.64 9.35 -12.83
N HIS A 181 5.63 10.68 -12.71
CA HIS A 181 4.80 11.55 -13.52
C HIS A 181 5.25 11.56 -14.98
N GLU A 182 6.56 11.54 -15.25
CA GLU A 182 7.10 11.41 -16.62
C GLU A 182 6.69 10.07 -17.26
N ARG A 183 6.71 8.97 -16.51
CA ARG A 183 6.33 7.63 -16.99
C ARG A 183 4.82 7.43 -17.09
N HIS A 184 4.07 8.04 -16.17
CA HIS A 184 2.62 7.87 -16.02
C HIS A 184 1.91 9.22 -15.86
N PRO A 185 1.88 10.07 -16.90
CA PRO A 185 1.38 11.45 -16.81
C PRO A 185 -0.10 11.54 -16.43
N HIS A 186 -0.91 10.55 -16.84
CA HIS A 186 -2.34 10.50 -16.57
C HIS A 186 -2.73 9.88 -15.21
N SER A 187 -1.76 9.59 -14.35
CA SER A 187 -2.03 8.97 -13.05
C SER A 187 -2.55 10.00 -12.04
N VAL A 188 -3.85 9.94 -11.75
CA VAL A 188 -4.52 10.81 -10.77
C VAL A 188 -3.87 10.75 -9.38
N GLN A 189 -3.41 9.58 -8.95
CA GLN A 189 -2.75 9.43 -7.64
C GLN A 189 -1.42 10.21 -7.57
N VAL A 190 -0.61 10.15 -8.63
CA VAL A 190 0.66 10.87 -8.73
C VAL A 190 0.41 12.38 -8.71
N LEU A 191 -0.54 12.86 -9.52
CA LEU A 191 -0.90 14.27 -9.58
C LEU A 191 -1.38 14.81 -8.23
N ARG A 192 -2.19 14.03 -7.48
CA ARG A 192 -2.65 14.42 -6.14
C ARG A 192 -1.52 14.46 -5.11
N GLN A 193 -0.61 13.49 -5.13
CA GLN A 193 0.53 13.51 -4.21
C GLN A 193 1.50 14.66 -4.53
N LEU A 194 1.81 14.93 -5.81
CA LEU A 194 2.59 16.09 -6.21
C LEU A 194 1.93 17.41 -5.79
N GLN A 195 0.62 17.54 -5.98
CA GLN A 195 -0.15 18.71 -5.56
C GLN A 195 -0.03 18.95 -4.04
N ARG A 196 -0.19 17.90 -3.22
CA ARG A 196 -0.03 18.00 -1.75
C ARG A 196 1.41 18.36 -1.36
N LEU A 197 2.40 17.75 -2.01
CA LEU A 197 3.80 17.99 -1.72
C LEU A 197 4.22 19.43 -2.06
N HIS A 198 3.81 19.96 -3.21
CA HIS A 198 4.07 21.35 -3.58
C HIS A 198 3.39 22.34 -2.63
N GLN A 199 2.17 22.03 -2.15
CA GLN A 199 1.51 22.85 -1.13
C GLN A 199 2.28 22.85 0.20
N GLN A 200 2.74 21.68 0.65
CA GLN A 200 3.50 21.56 1.90
C GLN A 200 4.85 22.29 1.82
N ARG A 201 5.53 22.24 0.67
CA ARG A 201 6.80 22.96 0.43
C ARG A 201 6.62 24.47 0.20
N GLY A 202 5.40 24.92 -0.13
CA GLY A 202 5.15 26.31 -0.52
C GLY A 202 5.62 26.65 -1.94
N ASP A 203 5.82 25.63 -2.79
CA ASP A 203 6.29 25.78 -4.16
C ASP A 203 5.12 26.13 -5.12
N TRP A 204 4.51 27.29 -4.90
CA TRP A 204 3.30 27.72 -5.63
C TRP A 204 3.52 27.83 -7.14
N SER A 205 4.71 28.21 -7.58
CA SER A 205 5.05 28.30 -9.00
C SER A 205 5.02 26.93 -9.71
N ALA A 206 5.45 25.86 -9.03
CA ALA A 206 5.41 24.50 -9.55
C ALA A 206 3.97 23.97 -9.55
N LEU A 207 3.22 24.25 -8.48
CA LEU A 207 1.81 23.90 -8.40
C LEU A 207 0.99 24.54 -9.53
N ILE A 208 1.24 25.81 -9.85
CA ILE A 208 0.57 26.52 -10.96
C ILE A 208 0.82 25.83 -12.30
N ARG A 209 2.05 25.33 -12.55
CA ARG A 209 2.37 24.57 -13.77
C ARG A 209 1.64 23.23 -13.84
N LEU A 210 1.32 22.62 -12.70
CA LEU A 210 0.61 21.35 -12.59
C LEU A 210 -0.93 21.49 -12.76
N LEU A 211 -1.49 22.69 -12.53
CA LEU A 211 -2.94 22.93 -12.59
C LEU A 211 -3.63 22.53 -13.92
N PRO A 212 -3.05 22.79 -15.11
CA PRO A 212 -3.68 22.39 -16.38
C PRO A 212 -3.85 20.87 -16.49
N GLU A 213 -2.89 20.10 -15.98
CA GLU A 213 -2.93 18.63 -15.98
C GLU A 213 -3.92 18.09 -14.96
N LEU A 214 -3.93 18.66 -13.75
CA LEU A 214 -4.95 18.38 -12.72
C LEU A 214 -6.37 18.60 -13.25
N ARG A 215 -6.55 19.64 -14.08
CA ARG A 215 -7.83 19.94 -14.74
C ARG A 215 -8.17 18.92 -15.83
N LYS A 216 -7.20 18.57 -16.67
CA LYS A 216 -7.37 17.64 -17.80
C LYS A 216 -7.78 16.25 -17.33
N ASP A 217 -7.09 15.73 -16.31
CA ASP A 217 -7.30 14.38 -15.79
C ASP A 217 -8.35 14.33 -14.65
N LYS A 218 -9.02 15.45 -14.36
CA LYS A 218 -10.08 15.58 -13.36
C LYS A 218 -9.68 15.01 -11.99
N ALA A 219 -8.44 15.28 -11.58
CA ALA A 219 -7.88 14.74 -10.34
C ALA A 219 -8.58 15.27 -9.07
N LEU A 220 -9.25 16.43 -9.18
CA LEU A 220 -9.99 17.10 -8.13
C LEU A 220 -11.37 17.56 -8.64
N PRO A 221 -12.38 17.67 -7.75
CA PRO A 221 -13.64 18.34 -8.06
C PRO A 221 -13.40 19.77 -8.59
N ALA A 222 -14.26 20.24 -9.49
CA ALA A 222 -14.08 21.54 -10.13
C ALA A 222 -14.06 22.72 -9.13
N SER A 223 -14.85 22.64 -8.06
CA SER A 223 -14.87 23.63 -6.98
C SER A 223 -13.56 23.66 -6.20
N GLU A 224 -13.05 22.49 -5.81
CA GLU A 224 -11.77 22.36 -5.10
C GLU A 224 -10.60 22.84 -5.96
N LEU A 225 -10.63 22.55 -7.27
CA LEU A 225 -9.60 22.99 -8.20
C LEU A 225 -9.59 24.51 -8.39
N GLN A 226 -10.76 25.16 -8.44
CA GLN A 226 -10.86 26.62 -8.51
C GLN A 226 -10.32 27.28 -7.24
N GLU A 227 -10.68 26.75 -6.07
CA GLU A 227 -10.15 27.23 -4.79
C GLU A 227 -8.63 27.08 -4.72
N LEU A 228 -8.12 25.93 -5.15
CA LEU A 228 -6.70 25.64 -5.21
C LEU A 228 -5.96 26.61 -6.13
N GLU A 229 -6.50 26.87 -7.32
CA GLU A 229 -5.94 27.79 -8.31
C GLU A 229 -5.86 29.21 -7.75
N ARG A 230 -6.97 29.69 -7.16
CA ARG A 230 -7.03 31.00 -6.52
C ARG A 230 -6.00 31.15 -5.42
N ARG A 231 -5.90 30.16 -4.53
CA ARG A 231 -4.93 30.17 -3.44
C ARG A 231 -3.48 30.14 -3.96
N ALA A 232 -3.20 29.28 -4.94
CA ALA A 232 -1.86 29.16 -5.52
C ALA A 232 -1.40 30.46 -6.17
N TRP A 233 -2.27 31.14 -6.93
CA TRP A 233 -1.96 32.43 -7.53
C TRP A 233 -1.81 33.55 -6.50
N GLY A 234 -2.68 33.60 -5.48
CA GLY A 234 -2.58 34.58 -4.40
C GLY A 234 -1.26 34.50 -3.65
N GLU A 235 -0.84 33.28 -3.28
CA GLU A 235 0.44 33.06 -2.60
C GLU A 235 1.64 33.25 -3.52
N ASN A 236 1.53 32.90 -4.81
CA ASN A 236 2.61 33.18 -5.76
C ASN A 236 2.85 34.70 -5.92
N LEU A 237 1.79 35.52 -5.90
CA LEU A 237 1.90 36.98 -5.91
C LEU A 237 2.52 37.51 -4.61
N SER A 238 2.12 36.95 -3.45
CA SER A 238 2.67 37.34 -2.14
C SER A 238 4.17 37.03 -2.04
N LEU A 239 4.59 35.86 -2.53
CA LEU A 239 6.00 35.47 -2.57
C LEU A 239 6.80 36.27 -3.59
N ALA A 240 6.25 36.54 -4.78
CA ALA A 240 6.93 37.32 -5.81
C ALA A 240 7.32 38.72 -5.31
N ALA A 241 6.43 39.37 -4.54
CA ALA A 241 6.70 40.66 -3.94
C ALA A 241 7.75 40.63 -2.82
N ARG A 242 7.90 39.51 -2.11
CA ARG A 242 8.82 39.34 -0.97
C ARG A 242 10.20 38.78 -1.33
N ARG A 243 10.33 38.18 -2.52
CA ARG A 243 11.57 37.52 -2.96
C ARG A 243 12.72 38.51 -3.19
N GLU A 244 12.39 39.74 -3.57
CA GLU A 244 13.36 40.80 -3.87
C GLU A 244 13.39 41.80 -2.70
N GLU A 245 14.58 42.12 -2.18
CA GLU A 245 14.75 43.15 -1.14
C GLU A 245 14.55 44.56 -1.72
N ASP A 246 14.88 44.75 -3.00
CA ASP A 246 14.75 46.01 -3.70
C ASP A 246 13.31 46.26 -4.16
N GLU A 247 12.74 47.41 -3.78
CA GLU A 247 11.37 47.82 -4.09
C GLU A 247 11.09 47.80 -5.61
N VAL A 248 12.05 48.24 -6.42
CA VAL A 248 11.92 48.28 -7.89
C VAL A 248 11.93 46.87 -8.49
N ALA A 249 12.79 45.98 -7.98
CA ALA A 249 12.87 44.60 -8.44
C ALA A 249 11.61 43.82 -8.02
N GLY A 250 11.12 44.04 -6.79
CA GLY A 250 9.87 43.47 -6.28
C GLY A 250 8.63 43.92 -7.06
N LEU A 251 8.58 45.16 -7.51
CA LEU A 251 7.51 45.64 -8.40
C LEU A 251 7.57 44.96 -9.78
N GLN A 252 8.77 44.75 -10.32
CA GLN A 252 8.94 44.04 -11.59
C GLN A 252 8.56 42.56 -11.49
N SER A 253 8.98 41.86 -10.44
CA SER A 253 8.64 40.46 -10.20
C SER A 253 7.13 40.29 -10.00
N LEU A 254 6.50 41.17 -9.22
CA LEU A 254 5.06 41.19 -8.99
C LEU A 254 4.29 41.44 -10.29
N ASN A 255 4.73 42.39 -11.13
CA ASN A 255 4.09 42.65 -12.41
C ASN A 255 4.27 41.49 -13.39
N ARG A 256 5.44 40.84 -13.42
CA ARG A 256 5.65 39.61 -14.21
C ARG A 256 4.71 38.49 -13.77
N ALA A 257 4.58 38.26 -12.46
CA ALA A 257 3.64 37.27 -11.92
C ALA A 257 2.18 37.62 -12.27
N TRP A 258 1.81 38.90 -12.23
CA TRP A 258 0.48 39.38 -12.64
C TRP A 258 0.22 39.18 -14.14
N GLN A 259 1.23 39.33 -14.99
CA GLN A 259 1.11 39.14 -16.44
C GLN A 259 0.93 37.67 -16.84
N GLN A 260 1.36 36.72 -15.99
CA GLN A 260 1.13 35.29 -16.23
C GLN A 260 -0.34 34.87 -16.01
N LEU A 261 -1.14 35.70 -15.34
CA LEU A 261 -2.57 35.45 -15.13
C LEU A 261 -3.35 35.63 -16.44
N THR A 262 -4.27 34.72 -16.68
CA THR A 262 -5.26 34.83 -17.76
C THR A 262 -6.18 36.04 -17.56
N SER A 263 -6.88 36.47 -18.62
CA SER A 263 -7.84 37.58 -18.52
C SER A 263 -8.97 37.29 -17.53
N ALA A 264 -9.43 36.04 -17.44
CA ALA A 264 -10.46 35.61 -16.50
C ALA A 264 -9.96 35.71 -15.04
N GLN A 265 -8.75 35.23 -14.76
CA GLN A 265 -8.16 35.30 -13.41
C GLN A 265 -7.91 36.75 -12.97
N ARG A 266 -7.53 37.65 -13.88
CA ARG A 266 -7.36 39.09 -13.58
C ARG A 266 -8.66 39.83 -13.22
N GLN A 267 -9.82 39.24 -13.48
CA GLN A 267 -11.12 39.77 -13.07
C GLN A 267 -11.58 39.22 -11.72
N GLU A 268 -10.87 38.26 -11.14
CA GLU A 268 -11.23 37.65 -9.89
C GLU A 268 -10.95 38.60 -8.71
N PRO A 269 -11.97 38.97 -7.90
CA PRO A 269 -11.83 40.02 -6.90
C PRO A 269 -10.72 39.77 -5.87
N GLN A 270 -10.53 38.50 -5.49
CA GLN A 270 -9.53 38.13 -4.48
C GLN A 270 -8.09 38.27 -4.99
N LEU A 271 -7.84 37.91 -6.25
CA LEU A 271 -6.52 38.07 -6.87
C LEU A 271 -6.19 39.54 -7.09
N VAL A 272 -7.18 40.35 -7.49
CA VAL A 272 -7.03 41.81 -7.61
C VAL A 272 -6.69 42.44 -6.25
N LEU A 273 -7.38 42.03 -5.18
CA LEU A 273 -7.10 42.49 -3.83
C LEU A 273 -5.68 42.12 -3.39
N ALA A 274 -5.28 40.86 -3.57
CA ALA A 274 -3.94 40.39 -3.23
C ALA A 274 -2.85 41.19 -3.95
N TYR A 275 -3.02 41.43 -5.26
CA TYR A 275 -2.11 42.26 -6.04
C TYR A 275 -2.06 43.72 -5.56
N ALA A 276 -3.21 44.33 -5.29
CA ALA A 276 -3.30 45.70 -4.77
C ALA A 276 -2.65 45.84 -3.39
N GLU A 277 -2.78 44.84 -2.52
CA GLU A 277 -2.14 44.81 -1.21
C GLU A 277 -0.61 44.73 -1.33
N GLN A 278 -0.08 43.87 -2.20
CA GLN A 278 1.37 43.77 -2.42
C GLN A 278 1.93 45.07 -3.05
N LEU A 279 1.21 45.67 -4.01
CA LEU A 279 1.58 46.98 -4.57
C LEU A 279 1.64 48.07 -3.50
N ARG A 280 0.67 48.09 -2.57
CA ARG A 280 0.64 49.05 -1.47
C ARG A 280 1.80 48.83 -0.50
N GLN A 281 2.18 47.59 -0.24
CA GLN A 281 3.32 47.25 0.63
C GLN A 281 4.65 47.69 0.01
N LEU A 282 4.86 47.39 -1.28
CA LEU A 282 6.06 47.81 -2.00
C LEU A 282 6.14 49.33 -2.10
N GLY A 283 5.06 50.01 -2.51
CA GLY A 283 5.01 51.49 -2.57
C GLY A 283 5.03 52.23 -1.23
N ALA A 284 5.03 51.50 -0.10
CA ALA A 284 5.20 52.05 1.26
C ALA A 284 6.66 51.97 1.76
N GLY A 285 7.59 51.42 0.97
CA GLY A 285 9.05 51.57 1.13
C GLY A 285 9.49 53.04 1.04
N PRO A 286 10.72 53.40 1.49
CA PRO A 286 11.09 54.47 2.44
C PRO A 286 10.63 55.91 2.12
N ARG A 287 9.32 56.13 1.97
CA ARG A 287 8.65 57.44 2.12
C ARG A 287 8.20 57.69 3.56
N ARG A 288 8.50 56.77 4.49
CA ARG A 288 8.20 56.83 5.93
C ARG A 288 9.03 57.87 6.73
N LYS A 289 9.61 58.89 6.08
CA LYS A 289 10.24 60.05 6.74
C LYS A 289 10.02 61.37 5.99
N ARG A 290 8.85 61.61 5.41
CA ARG A 290 8.39 62.98 5.18
C ARG A 290 7.02 63.15 5.80
N PRO A 291 6.86 64.02 6.82
CA PRO A 291 5.54 64.39 7.30
C PRO A 291 4.76 64.91 6.09
N CYS A 292 3.56 64.36 5.87
CA CYS A 292 2.57 64.92 4.97
C CYS A 292 2.23 66.34 5.45
N ALA A 293 3.03 67.32 5.05
CA ALA A 293 2.73 68.73 5.18
C ALA A 293 3.06 69.39 3.85
N ARG A 294 1.99 69.69 3.10
CA ARG A 294 1.91 70.67 2.02
C ARG A 294 2.93 70.54 0.87
N GLN A 295 2.47 69.87 -0.18
CA GLN A 295 2.58 70.34 -1.58
C GLN A 295 1.63 69.45 -2.40
N SER A 296 0.35 69.82 -2.45
CA SER A 296 -0.22 70.57 -3.58
C SER A 296 -0.01 69.85 -4.92
N SER A 297 -1.00 69.02 -5.27
CA SER A 297 -1.73 69.12 -6.54
C SER A 297 -0.95 69.71 -7.73
N ALA A 298 -0.24 68.90 -8.50
CA ALA A 298 0.00 69.22 -9.92
C ALA A 298 0.54 68.06 -10.77
N SER A 299 1.47 67.21 -10.28
CA SER A 299 2.25 66.35 -11.20
C SER A 299 1.99 64.84 -11.15
N THR A 300 1.19 64.32 -10.21
CA THR A 300 0.95 62.87 -10.08
C THR A 300 -0.33 62.35 -10.75
N LYS A 301 -0.94 63.11 -11.66
CA LYS A 301 -2.12 62.65 -12.43
C LYS A 301 -1.78 61.86 -13.70
N ALA A 302 -0.53 61.83 -14.15
CA ALA A 302 -0.22 61.29 -15.49
C ALA A 302 0.16 59.80 -15.53
N THR A 303 0.54 59.16 -14.42
CA THR A 303 1.04 57.76 -14.44
C THR A 303 0.29 56.79 -13.53
N TRP A 304 -0.67 57.26 -12.74
CA TRP A 304 -1.38 56.45 -11.74
C TRP A 304 -2.84 56.11 -12.10
N HIS A 305 -3.36 56.63 -13.22
CA HIS A 305 -4.78 56.49 -13.57
C HIS A 305 -5.14 55.23 -14.39
N GLY A 306 -4.16 54.49 -14.93
CA GLY A 306 -4.41 53.31 -15.76
C GLY A 306 -4.76 52.05 -14.97
N SER A 307 -4.00 51.71 -13.92
CA SER A 307 -4.14 50.43 -13.21
C SER A 307 -5.14 50.47 -12.04
N MET A 308 -5.25 51.59 -11.32
CA MET A 308 -6.23 51.76 -10.24
C MET A 308 -7.66 51.97 -10.75
N GLY A 309 -7.85 52.59 -11.92
CA GLY A 309 -9.18 52.76 -12.53
C GLY A 309 -9.87 51.43 -12.82
N TRP A 310 -9.09 50.42 -13.24
CA TRP A 310 -9.58 49.06 -13.46
C TRP A 310 -9.83 48.30 -12.14
N CYS A 311 -8.98 48.46 -11.12
CA CYS A 311 -9.18 47.82 -9.82
C CYS A 311 -10.43 48.33 -9.08
N VAL A 312 -10.65 49.65 -9.04
CA VAL A 312 -11.82 50.24 -8.37
C VAL A 312 -13.11 49.91 -9.15
N ALA A 313 -13.05 49.86 -10.49
CA ALA A 313 -14.18 49.44 -11.31
C ALA A 313 -14.51 47.93 -11.17
N ALA A 314 -13.50 47.06 -11.03
CA ALA A 314 -13.67 45.63 -10.82
C ALA A 314 -14.27 45.31 -9.44
N ILE A 315 -13.79 45.98 -8.38
CA ILE A 315 -14.35 45.85 -7.03
C ILE A 315 -15.81 46.35 -6.98
N ARG A 316 -16.14 47.46 -7.64
CA ARG A 316 -17.54 47.95 -7.75
C ARG A 316 -18.46 47.02 -8.55
N ARG A 317 -17.96 46.31 -9.57
CA ARG A 317 -18.78 45.33 -10.33
C ARG A 317 -19.05 44.06 -9.53
N ALA A 318 -18.11 43.61 -8.71
CA ALA A 318 -18.26 42.39 -7.90
C ALA A 318 -19.28 42.57 -6.76
N SER A 319 -19.43 43.78 -6.22
CA SER A 319 -20.43 44.12 -5.20
C SER A 319 -21.87 44.30 -5.72
N CYS A 320 -22.10 44.16 -7.03
CA CYS A 320 -23.41 44.40 -7.67
C CYS A 320 -23.96 43.17 -8.41
N ARG A 321 -23.83 41.96 -7.86
CA ARG A 321 -24.67 40.83 -8.28
C ARG A 321 -25.90 40.73 -7.35
N PRO A 322 -27.14 40.86 -7.86
CA PRO A 322 -28.31 40.58 -7.05
C PRO A 322 -28.38 39.09 -6.71
N PRO A 323 -28.97 38.69 -5.56
CA PRO A 323 -29.20 37.29 -5.25
C PRO A 323 -30.13 36.68 -6.31
N SER A 324 -29.73 35.54 -6.87
CA SER A 324 -30.58 34.75 -7.76
C SER A 324 -31.76 34.19 -6.98
N THR A 325 -32.96 34.66 -7.30
CA THR A 325 -34.20 33.96 -6.99
C THR A 325 -34.34 32.77 -7.93
N GLY A 326 -34.39 31.57 -7.36
CA GLY A 326 -34.56 30.29 -8.03
C GLY A 326 -34.27 29.16 -7.07
#